data_AF-A0A1V5HRJ4-F1
#
_entry.id   AF-A0A1V5HRJ4-F1
#
_cell.length_a   1.000
_cell.length_b   1.000
_cell.length_c   1.000
_cell.angle_alpha   90.00
_cell.angle_beta   90.00
_cell.angle_gamma   90.00
#
_symmetry.space_group_name_H-M   'P 1'
#
loop_
_entity.id
_entity.type
_entity.pdbx_description
1 polymer ?
#
loop_
_entity_poly.entity_id
_entity_poly.type
_entity_poly.pdbx_seq_one_letter_code
_entity_poly.pdbx_strand_id
1 'polypeptide(L)'
;MILHSIKVENWRCILGERSAGPFSEGINILHAPNATGKSTLFEALRCALMDSHSAKGKEVERLRPWGRRLSPVVEVEFTSGGVRYRVRKGFLDSALSLLERMENGAYQPVAKGTDADTMTRALFTKDAPKKGMSRPEHWGILQVLWAPQGMLEVGELSGNLLDDIRTSITAQVVDDRARAVEELLGRRSETWFTPTGKEKSAGPLATLRKEIEDAEGRLEALRMERGEAEASSRRVRALSEREEELRGEVARMEEDRKRLEITRAVATEPKLLMLDETMAGLNPTETKEAMELCLKLRGQGITLIVVEHVMEAIMPISDKVIVLDSGKKIAEGAPCDIVKDEAVIKAYLGDDYNAKC
;
A
#
# COMPACT_ATOMS: atom_id res chain seq x y z
N MET A 1 35.53 -23.40 -11.65
CA MET A 1 34.88 -24.53 -10.96
C MET A 1 33.88 -25.16 -11.91
N ILE A 2 33.78 -26.48 -11.94
CA ILE A 2 32.69 -27.20 -12.63
C ILE A 2 31.90 -27.94 -11.55
N LEU A 3 30.64 -27.59 -11.36
CA LEU A 3 29.73 -28.35 -10.49
C LEU A 3 29.36 -29.64 -11.25
N HIS A 4 29.43 -30.81 -10.61
CA HIS A 4 29.05 -32.09 -11.22
C HIS A 4 27.72 -32.59 -10.68
N SER A 5 27.50 -32.50 -9.37
CA SER A 5 26.23 -32.91 -8.78
C SER A 5 26.02 -32.28 -7.42
N ILE A 6 24.76 -32.12 -7.04
CA ILE A 6 24.34 -31.82 -5.68
C ILE A 6 23.37 -32.89 -5.21
N LYS A 7 23.56 -33.39 -4.00
CA LYS A 7 22.58 -34.21 -3.28
C LYS A 7 22.22 -33.52 -1.98
N VAL A 8 20.93 -33.54 -1.65
CA VAL A 8 20.40 -32.96 -0.42
C VAL A 8 19.49 -33.98 0.24
N GLU A 9 19.55 -34.02 1.56
CA GLU A 9 18.72 -34.89 2.38
C GLU A 9 18.09 -34.08 3.51
N ASN A 10 16.78 -34.21 3.69
CA ASN A 10 16.04 -33.59 4.80
C ASN A 10 16.30 -32.07 4.94
N TRP A 11 16.14 -31.34 3.84
CA TRP A 11 16.49 -29.92 3.73
C TRP A 11 15.27 -29.06 3.40
N ARG A 12 14.79 -28.25 4.37
CA ARG A 12 13.59 -27.40 4.24
C ARG A 12 12.38 -28.15 3.64
N CYS A 13 11.98 -27.84 2.41
CA CYS A 13 10.83 -28.49 1.76
C CYS A 13 11.18 -29.88 1.19
N ILE A 14 12.45 -30.29 1.21
CA ILE A 14 12.92 -31.57 0.67
C ILE A 14 12.98 -32.61 1.79
N LEU A 15 12.25 -33.71 1.62
CA LEU A 15 12.19 -34.85 2.55
C LEU A 15 12.86 -36.08 1.91
N GLY A 16 13.75 -36.73 2.66
CA GLY A 16 14.61 -37.79 2.13
C GLY A 16 15.66 -37.27 1.14
N GLU A 17 16.35 -38.19 0.47
CA GLU A 17 17.45 -37.86 -0.45
C GLU A 17 16.91 -37.42 -1.82
N ARG A 18 17.44 -36.30 -2.34
CA ARG A 18 17.22 -35.83 -3.71
C ARG A 18 18.54 -35.37 -4.32
N SER A 19 18.73 -35.65 -5.60
CA SER A 19 19.94 -35.26 -6.33
C SER A 19 19.61 -34.43 -7.57
N ALA A 20 20.48 -33.49 -7.91
CA ALA A 20 20.50 -32.80 -9.19
C ALA A 20 21.89 -32.92 -9.83
N GLY A 21 21.89 -33.19 -11.14
CA GLY A 21 23.06 -33.57 -11.93
C GLY A 21 22.85 -34.91 -12.66
N PRO A 22 23.86 -35.43 -13.38
CA PRO A 22 25.17 -34.82 -13.58
C PRO A 22 25.06 -33.52 -14.39
N PHE A 23 25.76 -32.50 -13.94
CA PHE A 23 25.91 -31.25 -14.68
C PHE A 23 27.17 -31.35 -15.56
N SER A 24 27.12 -30.72 -16.72
CA SER A 24 28.26 -30.62 -17.64
C SER A 24 28.75 -29.19 -17.77
N GLU A 25 29.89 -29.02 -18.45
CA GLU A 25 30.25 -27.72 -19.01
C GLU A 25 29.13 -27.26 -19.97
N GLY A 26 28.65 -26.03 -19.82
CA GLY A 26 27.54 -25.47 -20.61
C GLY A 26 26.35 -24.96 -19.77
N ILE A 27 25.22 -24.70 -20.45
CA ILE A 27 24.00 -24.19 -19.82
C ILE A 27 23.19 -25.37 -19.26
N ASN A 28 23.06 -25.43 -17.95
CA ASN A 28 22.26 -26.43 -17.24
C ASN A 28 20.98 -25.76 -16.69
N ILE A 29 19.79 -26.25 -17.05
CA ILE A 29 18.51 -25.65 -16.63
C ILE A 29 17.83 -26.53 -15.59
N LEU A 30 17.59 -25.97 -14.39
CA LEU A 30 16.75 -26.58 -13.35
C LEU A 30 15.34 -25.99 -13.44
N HIS A 31 14.39 -26.76 -13.98
CA HIS A 31 12.99 -26.35 -14.13
C HIS A 31 12.07 -27.12 -13.16
N ALA A 32 11.21 -26.38 -12.46
CA ALA A 32 10.13 -26.90 -11.61
C ALA A 32 9.14 -25.76 -11.27
N PRO A 33 7.92 -26.05 -10.79
CA PRO A 33 6.97 -25.04 -10.28
C PRO A 33 7.52 -24.18 -9.12
N ASN A 34 6.86 -23.07 -8.79
CA ASN A 34 7.27 -22.26 -7.63
C ASN A 34 7.12 -23.06 -6.31
N ALA A 35 7.97 -22.75 -5.34
CA ALA A 35 8.01 -23.40 -4.02
C ALA A 35 8.37 -24.91 -3.98
N THR A 36 8.80 -25.51 -5.09
CA THR A 36 9.17 -26.95 -5.14
C THR A 36 10.61 -27.27 -4.72
N GLY A 37 11.37 -26.28 -4.26
CA GLY A 37 12.73 -26.47 -3.74
C GLY A 37 13.87 -26.14 -4.70
N LYS A 38 13.62 -25.48 -5.84
CA LYS A 38 14.69 -24.94 -6.72
C LYS A 38 15.67 -24.07 -5.93
N SER A 39 15.18 -22.99 -5.31
CA SER A 39 15.99 -22.09 -4.49
C SER A 39 16.60 -22.80 -3.26
N THR A 40 15.97 -23.87 -2.81
CA THR A 40 16.44 -24.70 -1.68
C THR A 40 17.68 -25.53 -2.06
N LEU A 41 17.74 -26.08 -3.27
CA LEU A 41 18.96 -26.73 -3.78
C LEU A 41 20.13 -25.76 -3.86
N PHE A 42 19.86 -24.56 -4.37
CA PHE A 42 20.84 -23.48 -4.43
C PHE A 42 21.33 -23.13 -3.01
N GLU A 43 20.42 -22.89 -2.07
CA GLU A 43 20.81 -22.62 -0.67
C GLU A 43 21.66 -23.75 -0.05
N ALA A 44 21.32 -25.02 -0.31
CA ALA A 44 22.07 -26.16 0.19
C ALA A 44 23.49 -26.21 -0.39
N LEU A 45 23.66 -25.95 -1.69
CA LEU A 45 24.97 -25.81 -2.34
C LEU A 45 25.81 -24.73 -1.63
N ARG A 46 25.21 -23.56 -1.37
CA ARG A 46 25.87 -22.47 -0.65
C ARG A 46 26.31 -22.91 0.74
N CYS A 47 25.43 -23.56 1.50
CA CYS A 47 25.74 -24.06 2.83
C CYS A 47 26.89 -25.08 2.81
N ALA A 48 26.91 -25.98 1.81
CA ALA A 48 27.98 -26.97 1.65
C ALA A 48 29.35 -26.32 1.47
N LEU A 49 29.44 -25.28 0.64
CA LEU A 49 30.70 -24.64 0.27
C LEU A 49 31.18 -23.60 1.30
N MET A 50 30.25 -22.84 1.90
CA MET A 50 30.58 -21.61 2.63
C MET A 50 30.28 -21.66 4.12
N ASP A 51 29.23 -22.37 4.56
CA ASP A 51 28.78 -22.31 5.96
C ASP A 51 29.53 -23.30 6.83
N SER A 52 29.70 -22.98 8.12
CA SER A 52 30.31 -23.95 9.03
C SER A 52 29.33 -25.04 9.40
N HIS A 53 29.76 -26.30 9.35
CA HIS A 53 28.93 -27.44 9.79
C HIS A 53 28.48 -27.33 11.25
N SER A 54 29.28 -26.66 12.08
CA SER A 54 29.03 -26.44 13.52
C SER A 54 28.26 -25.14 13.81
N ALA A 55 27.75 -24.45 12.78
CA ALA A 55 26.98 -23.24 12.95
C ALA A 55 25.73 -23.52 13.82
N LYS A 56 25.43 -22.57 14.72
CA LYS A 56 24.27 -22.62 15.63
C LYS A 56 23.44 -21.36 15.50
N GLY A 57 22.17 -21.43 15.87
CA GLY A 57 21.26 -20.29 15.94
C GLY A 57 20.02 -20.45 15.07
N LYS A 58 19.14 -19.45 15.13
CA LYS A 58 17.82 -19.46 14.45
C LYS A 58 17.93 -19.64 12.94
N GLU A 59 19.03 -19.20 12.32
CA GLU A 59 19.25 -19.33 10.88
C GLU A 59 19.54 -20.77 10.45
N VAL A 60 20.32 -21.51 11.24
CA VAL A 60 20.65 -22.92 10.97
C VAL A 60 19.44 -23.80 11.26
N GLU A 61 18.64 -23.47 12.28
CA GLU A 61 17.37 -24.17 12.55
C GLU A 61 16.38 -24.08 11.38
N ARG A 62 16.45 -23.03 10.54
CA ARG A 62 15.62 -22.92 9.33
C ARG A 62 16.00 -23.91 8.22
N LEU A 63 17.12 -24.62 8.35
CA LEU A 63 17.48 -25.69 7.41
C LEU A 63 16.62 -26.95 7.64
N ARG A 64 16.06 -27.12 8.84
CA ARG A 64 15.21 -28.28 9.16
C ARG A 64 13.98 -28.32 8.26
N PRO A 65 13.50 -29.53 7.93
CA PRO A 65 12.18 -29.66 7.34
C PRO A 65 11.09 -29.17 8.28
N TRP A 66 10.11 -28.48 7.71
CA TRP A 66 9.03 -27.88 8.50
C TRP A 66 8.31 -28.92 9.36
N GLY A 67 8.25 -28.66 10.67
CA GLY A 67 7.56 -29.51 11.64
C GLY A 67 8.25 -30.85 11.94
N ARG A 68 9.50 -31.08 11.52
CA ARG A 68 10.20 -32.35 11.75
C ARG A 68 11.60 -32.16 12.34
N ARG A 69 11.96 -32.99 13.32
CA ARG A 69 13.33 -33.11 13.84
C ARG A 69 14.16 -34.06 12.99
N LEU A 70 14.41 -33.67 11.73
CA LEU A 70 15.36 -34.34 10.86
C LEU A 70 16.61 -33.45 10.72
N SER A 71 17.77 -34.08 10.54
CA SER A 71 19.04 -33.37 10.34
C SER A 71 19.28 -33.14 8.85
N PRO A 72 19.51 -31.88 8.42
CA PRO A 72 19.79 -31.58 7.02
C PRO A 72 21.21 -31.99 6.65
N VAL A 73 21.36 -32.63 5.49
CA VAL A 73 22.64 -33.04 4.91
C VAL A 73 22.70 -32.60 3.44
N VAL A 74 23.88 -32.19 3.00
CA VAL A 74 24.18 -31.85 1.61
C VAL A 74 25.51 -32.45 1.19
N GLU A 75 25.56 -32.99 -0.01
CA GLU A 75 26.76 -33.47 -0.68
C GLU A 75 26.91 -32.76 -2.03
N VAL A 76 28.11 -32.26 -2.31
CA VAL A 76 28.41 -31.54 -3.55
C VAL A 76 29.67 -32.11 -4.17
N GLU A 77 29.58 -32.49 -5.45
CA GLU A 77 30.73 -32.88 -6.26
C GLU A 77 31.08 -31.77 -7.24
N PHE A 78 32.35 -31.41 -7.32
CA PHE A 78 32.82 -30.36 -8.20
C PHE A 78 34.29 -30.53 -8.58
N THR A 79 34.71 -29.94 -9.70
CA THR A 79 36.11 -29.80 -10.08
C THR A 79 36.60 -28.38 -9.82
N SER A 80 37.75 -28.26 -9.16
CA SER A 80 38.48 -27.00 -8.98
C SER A 80 39.97 -27.23 -9.19
N GLY A 81 40.66 -26.34 -9.92
CA GLY A 81 42.09 -26.49 -10.23
C GLY A 81 42.46 -27.82 -10.91
N GLY A 82 41.56 -28.37 -11.74
CA GLY A 82 41.76 -29.67 -12.41
C GLY A 82 41.53 -30.91 -11.54
N VAL A 83 41.23 -30.73 -10.24
CA VAL A 83 41.03 -31.81 -9.28
C VAL A 83 39.55 -31.93 -8.93
N ARG A 84 39.03 -33.17 -8.90
CA ARG A 84 37.64 -33.44 -8.52
C ARG A 84 37.53 -33.65 -7.01
N TYR A 85 36.65 -32.88 -6.38
CA TYR A 85 36.36 -32.90 -4.95
C TYR A 85 34.93 -33.36 -4.70
N ARG A 86 34.70 -33.90 -3.50
CA ARG A 86 33.38 -34.14 -2.94
C ARG A 86 33.36 -33.57 -1.52
N VAL A 87 32.42 -32.68 -1.25
CA VAL A 87 32.17 -32.19 0.12
C VAL A 87 30.84 -32.74 0.60
N ARG A 88 30.83 -33.37 1.78
CA ARG A 88 29.62 -33.79 2.47
C ARG A 88 29.51 -33.05 3.78
N LYS A 89 28.38 -32.41 4.00
CA LYS A 89 28.13 -31.56 5.17
C LYS A 89 26.77 -31.86 5.78
N GLY A 90 26.75 -32.13 7.07
CA GLY A 90 25.54 -32.27 7.87
C GLY A 90 25.47 -31.13 8.89
N PHE A 91 24.26 -30.74 9.25
CA PHE A 91 23.99 -29.65 10.18
C PHE A 91 23.16 -30.14 11.38
N LEU A 92 23.12 -29.32 12.42
CA LEU A 92 22.29 -29.53 13.62
C LEU A 92 22.63 -30.84 14.35
N ASP A 93 21.68 -31.76 14.52
CA ASP A 93 21.89 -32.98 15.32
C ASP A 93 22.85 -33.97 14.65
N SER A 94 23.10 -33.81 13.34
CA SER A 94 24.08 -34.59 12.57
C SER A 94 25.19 -33.70 12.00
N ALA A 95 25.69 -32.75 12.80
CA ALA A 95 26.76 -31.85 12.41
C ALA A 95 28.03 -32.61 11.99
N LEU A 96 28.40 -32.52 10.71
CA LEU A 96 29.61 -33.13 10.15
C LEU A 96 30.10 -32.32 8.96
N SER A 97 31.39 -32.37 8.70
CA SER A 97 31.99 -31.86 7.46
C SER A 97 33.08 -32.82 7.03
N LEU A 98 33.05 -33.24 5.77
CA LEU A 98 34.00 -34.14 5.17
C LEU A 98 34.34 -33.61 3.78
N LEU A 99 35.63 -33.36 3.54
CA LEU A 99 36.15 -33.01 2.23
C LEU A 99 36.96 -34.19 1.70
N GLU A 100 36.61 -34.66 0.52
CA GLU A 100 37.26 -35.77 -0.18
C GLU A 100 37.77 -35.30 -1.53
N ARG A 101 38.86 -35.92 -1.99
CA ARG A 101 39.48 -35.68 -3.30
C ARG A 101 39.51 -36.97 -4.09
N MET A 102 39.23 -36.90 -5.38
CA MET A 102 39.35 -38.03 -6.29
C MET A 102 40.83 -38.31 -6.57
N GLU A 103 41.28 -39.52 -6.23
CA GLU A 103 42.62 -40.03 -6.48
C GLU A 103 42.51 -41.47 -6.98
N ASN A 104 43.18 -41.81 -8.08
CA ASN A 104 43.23 -43.16 -8.63
C ASN A 104 41.83 -43.82 -8.81
N GLY A 105 40.81 -43.02 -9.14
CA GLY A 105 39.44 -43.48 -9.36
C GLY A 105 38.58 -43.64 -8.10
N ALA A 106 39.09 -43.31 -6.91
CA ALA A 106 38.33 -43.34 -5.66
C ALA A 106 38.40 -42.00 -4.91
N TYR A 107 37.34 -41.65 -4.18
CA TYR A 107 37.35 -40.50 -3.28
C TYR A 107 38.11 -40.86 -2.00
N GLN A 108 39.15 -40.08 -1.70
CA GLN A 108 39.96 -40.21 -0.49
C GLN A 108 39.68 -39.02 0.45
N PRO A 109 39.50 -39.25 1.76
CA PRO A 109 39.31 -38.17 2.73
C PRO A 109 40.55 -37.27 2.80
N VAL A 110 40.35 -35.97 2.64
CA VAL A 110 41.40 -34.96 2.73
C VAL A 110 41.35 -34.22 4.07
N ALA A 111 40.13 -33.89 4.54
CA ALA A 111 39.93 -33.18 5.79
C ALA A 111 38.56 -33.50 6.39
N LYS A 112 38.42 -33.29 7.71
CA LYS A 112 37.17 -33.48 8.47
C LYS A 112 36.88 -32.28 9.38
N GLY A 113 35.62 -32.10 9.75
CA GLY A 113 35.18 -31.07 10.69
C GLY A 113 35.56 -29.65 10.24
N THR A 114 36.12 -28.86 11.16
CA THR A 114 36.48 -27.46 10.90
C THR A 114 37.57 -27.32 9.82
N ASP A 115 38.47 -28.29 9.71
CA ASP A 115 39.52 -28.29 8.69
C ASP A 115 38.93 -28.51 7.29
N ALA A 116 37.90 -29.38 7.19
CA ALA A 116 37.15 -29.56 5.94
C ALA A 116 36.43 -28.27 5.52
N ASP A 117 35.79 -27.56 6.46
CA ASP A 117 35.15 -26.27 6.16
C ASP A 117 36.17 -25.24 5.68
N THR A 118 37.31 -25.14 6.36
CA THR A 118 38.37 -24.17 6.06
C THR A 118 38.99 -24.45 4.69
N MET A 119 39.33 -25.71 4.42
CA MET A 119 39.92 -26.11 3.15
C MET A 119 38.93 -25.98 2.00
N THR A 120 37.65 -26.33 2.20
CA THR A 120 36.61 -26.16 1.17
C THR A 120 36.48 -24.68 0.78
N ARG A 121 36.44 -23.76 1.75
CA ARG A 121 36.34 -22.32 1.46
C ARG A 121 37.58 -21.78 0.75
N ALA A 122 38.77 -22.23 1.16
CA ALA A 122 40.03 -21.81 0.55
C ALA A 122 40.14 -22.19 -0.94
N LEU A 123 39.35 -23.16 -1.42
CA LEU A 123 39.24 -23.47 -2.85
C LEU A 123 38.53 -22.37 -3.66
N PHE A 124 37.84 -21.42 -3.00
CA PHE A 124 36.99 -20.42 -3.66
C PHE A 124 37.25 -18.97 -3.25
N THR A 125 37.77 -18.71 -2.05
CA THR A 125 38.05 -17.35 -1.58
C THR A 125 39.25 -17.31 -0.63
N LYS A 126 40.03 -16.23 -0.69
CA LYS A 126 41.16 -15.97 0.21
C LYS A 126 40.72 -15.42 1.58
N ASP A 127 39.60 -14.70 1.64
CA ASP A 127 39.06 -14.06 2.84
C ASP A 127 37.78 -14.73 3.33
N ALA A 128 37.87 -16.03 3.62
CA ALA A 128 36.71 -16.80 4.04
C ALA A 128 36.31 -16.52 5.50
N PRO A 129 35.00 -16.46 5.82
CA PRO A 129 34.55 -16.29 7.20
C PRO A 129 35.02 -17.45 8.09
N LYS A 130 35.57 -17.14 9.27
CA LYS A 130 36.18 -18.14 10.17
C LYS A 130 35.14 -18.98 10.94
N LYS A 131 33.96 -18.45 11.25
CA LYS A 131 32.90 -19.12 12.03
C LYS A 131 31.49 -18.67 11.59
N GLY A 132 30.50 -19.52 11.84
CA GLY A 132 29.07 -19.21 11.63
C GLY A 132 28.54 -19.47 10.22
N MET A 133 27.31 -19.02 9.96
CA MET A 133 26.72 -18.95 8.62
C MET A 133 27.39 -17.80 7.86
N SER A 134 27.68 -18.02 6.58
CA SER A 134 28.22 -16.98 5.69
C SER A 134 27.14 -15.96 5.36
N ARG A 135 27.49 -14.67 5.48
CA ARG A 135 26.67 -13.54 5.02
C ARG A 135 27.05 -13.18 3.58
N PRO A 136 26.13 -12.60 2.77
CA PRO A 136 26.41 -12.18 1.40
C PRO A 136 27.76 -11.47 1.27
N GLU A 137 28.01 -10.45 2.11
CA GLU A 137 29.25 -9.66 2.17
C GLU A 137 30.56 -10.47 2.23
N HIS A 138 30.51 -11.71 2.75
CA HIS A 138 31.69 -12.57 2.93
C HIS A 138 31.90 -13.58 1.78
N TRP A 139 31.10 -13.49 0.71
CA TRP A 139 31.16 -14.44 -0.41
C TRP A 139 32.19 -14.07 -1.46
N GLY A 140 32.78 -12.87 -1.41
CA GLY A 140 33.72 -12.39 -2.42
C GLY A 140 33.11 -12.46 -3.84
N ILE A 141 33.88 -12.93 -4.83
CA ILE A 141 33.42 -13.01 -6.22
C ILE A 141 32.30 -14.05 -6.45
N LEU A 142 32.05 -14.96 -5.49
CA LEU A 142 30.92 -15.88 -5.58
C LEU A 142 29.56 -15.15 -5.60
N GLN A 143 29.47 -13.91 -5.10
CA GLN A 143 28.26 -13.07 -5.25
C GLN A 143 27.91 -12.80 -6.72
N VAL A 144 28.91 -12.63 -7.57
CA VAL A 144 28.72 -12.37 -9.01
C VAL A 144 28.28 -13.64 -9.73
N LEU A 145 28.83 -14.79 -9.32
CA LEU A 145 28.45 -16.10 -9.85
C LEU A 145 27.12 -16.60 -9.28
N TRP A 146 26.55 -15.90 -8.29
CA TRP A 146 25.36 -16.30 -7.56
C TRP A 146 24.48 -15.10 -7.19
N ALA A 147 23.57 -14.74 -8.09
CA ALA A 147 22.61 -13.67 -7.88
C ALA A 147 21.20 -14.23 -7.67
N PRO A 148 20.67 -14.26 -6.43
CA PRO A 148 19.24 -14.44 -6.23
C PRO A 148 18.48 -13.34 -6.96
N GLN A 149 17.27 -13.63 -7.44
CA GLN A 149 16.45 -12.67 -8.19
C GLN A 149 16.35 -11.33 -7.44
N GLY A 150 16.94 -10.27 -8.00
CA GLY A 150 16.88 -8.90 -7.46
C GLY A 150 17.89 -8.55 -6.36
N MET A 151 18.82 -9.44 -5.98
CA MET A 151 19.85 -9.18 -4.96
C MET A 151 21.26 -9.37 -5.51
N LEU A 152 21.66 -8.52 -6.46
CA LEU A 152 23.07 -8.39 -6.84
C LEU A 152 23.64 -7.15 -6.15
N GLU A 153 24.07 -7.30 -4.91
CA GLU A 153 24.85 -6.26 -4.20
C GLU A 153 26.32 -6.63 -4.32
N VAL A 154 27.07 -5.88 -5.14
CA VAL A 154 28.54 -5.97 -5.16
C VAL A 154 29.02 -5.08 -4.01
N GLY A 155 29.74 -5.65 -3.05
CA GLY A 155 30.35 -4.88 -1.95
C GLY A 155 31.28 -3.77 -2.47
N GLU A 156 31.67 -2.82 -1.61
CA GLU A 156 32.62 -1.76 -1.99
C GLU A 156 33.91 -2.38 -2.55
N LEU A 157 34.12 -2.17 -3.85
CA LEU A 157 35.32 -2.60 -4.54
C LEU A 157 36.47 -1.72 -4.07
N SER A 158 37.56 -2.35 -3.60
CA SER A 158 38.72 -1.60 -3.13
C SER A 158 39.36 -0.81 -4.28
N GLY A 159 40.19 0.19 -3.94
CA GLY A 159 40.79 1.12 -4.90
C GLY A 159 41.64 0.47 -6.01
N ASN A 160 41.91 -0.83 -5.95
CA ASN A 160 42.61 -1.60 -6.99
C ASN A 160 41.73 -2.72 -7.56
N LEU A 161 40.57 -2.31 -8.09
CA LEU A 161 39.56 -3.17 -8.75
C LEU A 161 40.15 -4.25 -9.66
N LEU A 162 41.16 -3.91 -10.48
CA LEU A 162 41.76 -4.84 -11.43
C LEU A 162 42.61 -5.92 -10.76
N ASP A 163 43.30 -5.61 -9.67
CA ASP A 163 44.07 -6.61 -8.91
C ASP A 163 43.15 -7.52 -8.12
N ASP A 164 42.05 -6.99 -7.57
CA ASP A 164 41.04 -7.77 -6.87
C ASP A 164 40.32 -8.73 -7.84
N ILE A 165 40.00 -8.26 -9.06
CA ILE A 165 39.44 -9.09 -10.14
C ILE A 165 40.45 -10.17 -10.57
N ARG A 166 41.72 -9.80 -10.84
CA ARG A 166 42.77 -10.76 -11.25
C ARG A 166 43.05 -11.81 -10.20
N THR A 167 43.07 -11.41 -8.93
CA THR A 167 43.31 -12.30 -7.79
C THR A 167 42.10 -13.16 -7.48
N SER A 168 40.88 -12.68 -7.75
CA SER A 168 39.65 -13.45 -7.56
C SER A 168 39.37 -14.43 -8.70
N ILE A 169 39.83 -14.14 -9.91
CA ILE A 169 39.61 -15.00 -11.08
C ILE A 169 40.45 -16.28 -11.02
N THR A 170 41.49 -16.38 -10.17
CA THR A 170 42.45 -17.51 -10.00
C THR A 170 42.10 -18.79 -10.80
N ALA A 171 42.26 -18.69 -12.10
CA ALA A 171 42.15 -19.77 -13.07
C ALA A 171 42.78 -19.22 -14.33
N GLN A 172 43.82 -19.91 -14.78
CA GLN A 172 44.51 -19.69 -16.04
C GLN A 172 43.48 -19.45 -17.16
N VAL A 173 43.31 -18.21 -17.60
CA VAL A 173 42.77 -17.93 -18.94
C VAL A 173 43.86 -17.21 -19.69
N VAL A 174 44.84 -18.00 -20.15
CA VAL A 174 45.80 -17.60 -21.19
C VAL A 174 45.15 -17.83 -22.55
N ASP A 175 43.92 -17.35 -22.74
CA ASP A 175 43.17 -17.52 -23.98
C ASP A 175 42.64 -16.17 -24.46
N ASP A 176 42.72 -15.92 -25.76
CA ASP A 176 42.46 -14.64 -26.43
C ASP A 176 41.09 -14.04 -26.08
N ARG A 177 40.14 -14.89 -25.66
CA ARG A 177 38.80 -14.51 -25.20
C ARG A 177 38.81 -13.71 -23.88
N ALA A 178 39.68 -14.02 -22.93
CA ALA A 178 39.76 -13.23 -21.69
C ALA A 178 40.26 -11.82 -21.98
N ARG A 179 41.23 -11.68 -22.90
CA ARG A 179 41.75 -10.38 -23.33
C ARG A 179 40.67 -9.55 -24.02
N ALA A 180 39.83 -10.16 -24.85
CA ALA A 180 38.68 -9.49 -25.47
C ALA A 180 37.65 -8.99 -24.44
N VAL A 181 37.40 -9.77 -23.39
CA VAL A 181 36.52 -9.37 -22.27
C VAL A 181 37.15 -8.25 -21.45
N GLU A 182 38.45 -8.31 -21.15
CA GLU A 182 39.18 -7.23 -20.46
C GLU A 182 39.15 -5.93 -21.28
N GLU A 183 39.32 -5.97 -22.60
CA GLU A 183 39.19 -4.79 -23.46
C GLU A 183 37.77 -4.21 -23.46
N LEU A 184 36.75 -5.07 -23.54
CA LEU A 184 35.35 -4.63 -23.48
C LEU A 184 35.01 -3.98 -22.13
N LEU A 185 35.48 -4.59 -21.03
CA LEU A 185 35.32 -4.04 -19.69
C LEU A 185 36.09 -2.74 -19.51
N GLY A 186 37.32 -2.65 -20.01
CA GLY A 186 38.14 -1.43 -19.98
C GLY A 186 37.44 -0.28 -20.71
N ARG A 187 37.06 -0.47 -21.97
CA ARG A 187 36.33 0.54 -22.78
C ARG A 187 35.03 0.98 -22.11
N ARG A 188 34.31 0.05 -21.47
CA ARG A 188 33.06 0.33 -20.78
C ARG A 188 33.26 0.88 -19.37
N SER A 189 34.41 0.70 -18.74
CA SER A 189 34.75 1.38 -17.48
C SER A 189 35.18 2.81 -17.75
N GLU A 190 35.89 3.05 -18.86
CA GLU A 190 36.38 4.38 -19.26
C GLU A 190 35.25 5.36 -19.55
N THR A 191 34.04 4.90 -19.87
CA THR A 191 32.89 5.80 -20.02
C THR A 191 32.43 6.42 -18.69
N TRP A 192 32.70 5.78 -17.56
CA TRP A 192 32.20 6.20 -16.24
C TRP A 192 33.32 6.60 -15.27
N PHE A 193 34.50 5.98 -15.41
CA PHE A 193 35.63 6.09 -14.49
C PHE A 193 36.92 6.53 -15.22
N THR A 194 37.85 7.13 -14.49
CA THR A 194 39.21 7.43 -14.92
C THR A 194 40.06 6.16 -14.91
N PRO A 195 41.23 6.16 -15.58
CA PRO A 195 42.17 5.04 -15.52
C PRO A 195 42.65 4.69 -14.10
N THR A 196 42.51 5.62 -13.16
CA THR A 196 42.82 5.45 -11.74
C THR A 196 41.62 4.95 -10.91
N GLY A 197 40.53 4.54 -11.56
CA GLY A 197 39.32 4.01 -10.91
C GLY A 197 38.44 5.06 -10.24
N LYS A 198 38.76 6.36 -10.37
CA LYS A 198 37.91 7.45 -9.82
C LYS A 198 36.80 7.79 -10.78
N GLU A 199 35.62 8.14 -10.29
CA GLU A 199 34.52 8.60 -11.13
C GLU A 199 34.92 9.87 -11.90
N LYS A 200 34.48 9.96 -13.16
CA LYS A 200 34.67 11.17 -13.96
C LYS A 200 33.78 12.30 -13.43
N SER A 201 34.38 13.39 -13.00
CA SER A 201 33.71 14.57 -12.44
C SER A 201 32.68 15.22 -13.38
N ALA A 202 32.84 15.06 -14.70
CA ALA A 202 31.88 15.50 -15.73
C ALA A 202 31.34 14.33 -16.56
N GLY A 203 31.22 13.14 -15.96
CA GLY A 203 30.72 11.93 -16.62
C GLY A 203 29.20 11.73 -16.46
N PRO A 204 28.63 10.70 -17.11
CA PRO A 204 27.19 10.45 -17.10
C PRO A 204 26.59 10.20 -15.70
N LEU A 205 27.37 9.65 -14.76
CA LEU A 205 26.94 9.47 -13.37
C LEU A 205 26.77 10.81 -12.62
N ALA A 206 27.64 11.78 -12.87
CA ALA A 206 27.53 13.11 -12.28
C ALA A 206 26.28 13.83 -12.80
N THR A 207 25.96 13.67 -14.09
CA THR A 207 24.71 14.18 -14.69
C THR A 207 23.47 13.53 -14.05
N LEU A 208 23.44 12.20 -13.96
CA LEU A 208 22.31 11.48 -13.37
C LEU A 208 22.10 11.82 -11.89
N ARG A 209 23.17 12.02 -11.10
CA ARG A 209 23.04 12.47 -9.70
C ARG A 209 22.42 13.84 -9.61
N LYS A 210 22.85 14.77 -10.46
CA LYS A 210 22.26 16.11 -10.50
C LYS A 210 20.79 16.06 -10.89
N GLU A 211 20.42 15.23 -11.87
CA GLU A 211 19.03 15.03 -12.26
C GLU A 211 18.18 14.44 -11.12
N ILE A 212 18.74 13.50 -10.34
CA ILE A 212 18.08 12.96 -9.15
C ILE A 212 17.88 14.04 -8.10
N GLU A 213 18.93 14.82 -7.77
CA GLU A 213 18.86 15.92 -6.81
C GLU A 213 17.82 16.98 -7.22
N ASP A 214 17.81 17.36 -8.51
CA ASP A 214 16.83 18.30 -9.07
C ASP A 214 15.39 17.72 -9.07
N ALA A 215 15.24 16.40 -9.27
CA ALA A 215 13.94 15.73 -9.19
C ALA A 215 13.43 15.64 -7.75
N GLU A 216 14.31 15.34 -6.79
CA GLU A 216 13.99 15.31 -5.36
C GLU A 216 13.59 16.70 -4.86
N GLY A 217 14.31 17.75 -5.27
CA GLY A 217 13.95 19.13 -4.95
C GLY A 217 12.56 19.53 -5.48
N ARG A 218 12.25 19.15 -6.73
CA ARG A 218 10.90 19.38 -7.31
C ARG A 218 9.80 18.61 -6.59
N LEU A 219 10.07 17.37 -6.19
CA LEU A 219 9.11 16.54 -5.46
C LEU A 219 8.78 17.16 -4.10
N GLU A 220 9.79 17.68 -3.40
CA GLU A 220 9.58 18.31 -2.09
C GLU A 220 8.79 19.62 -2.19
N ALA A 221 9.06 20.44 -3.20
CA ALA A 221 8.29 21.65 -3.47
C ALA A 221 6.80 21.34 -3.74
N LEU A 222 6.51 20.33 -4.57
CA LEU A 222 5.13 19.91 -4.86
C LEU A 222 4.42 19.34 -3.64
N ARG A 223 5.14 18.64 -2.74
CA ARG A 223 4.57 18.14 -1.48
C ARG A 223 4.16 19.27 -0.55
N MET A 224 4.98 20.31 -0.44
CA MET A 224 4.66 21.51 0.34
C MET A 224 3.41 22.21 -0.20
N GLU A 225 3.34 22.44 -1.51
CA GLU A 225 2.18 23.07 -2.16
C GLU A 225 0.89 22.25 -1.95
N ARG A 226 0.98 20.92 -2.08
CA ARG A 226 -0.16 20.03 -1.80
C ARG A 226 -0.60 20.13 -0.33
N GLY A 227 0.34 20.22 0.60
CA GLY A 227 0.05 20.38 2.03
C GLY A 227 -0.72 21.67 2.34
N GLU A 228 -0.32 22.78 1.71
CA GLU A 228 -1.02 24.08 1.84
C GLU A 228 -2.43 24.05 1.23
N ALA A 229 -2.58 23.40 0.07
CA ALA A 229 -3.88 23.22 -0.58
C ALA A 229 -4.82 22.34 0.28
N GLU A 230 -4.33 21.23 0.84
CA GLU A 230 -5.08 20.36 1.74
C GLU A 230 -5.47 21.07 3.04
N ALA A 231 -4.58 21.89 3.61
CA ALA A 231 -4.89 22.71 4.78
C ALA A 231 -5.96 23.76 4.48
N SER A 232 -5.91 24.38 3.30
CA SER A 232 -6.91 25.35 2.84
C SER A 232 -8.27 24.69 2.59
N SER A 233 -8.28 23.51 1.94
CA SER A 233 -9.50 22.72 1.73
C SER A 233 -10.15 22.31 3.05
N ARG A 234 -9.36 21.88 4.05
CA ARG A 234 -9.85 21.59 5.41
C ARG A 234 -10.49 22.80 6.08
N ARG A 235 -9.88 23.99 5.95
CA ARG A 235 -10.45 25.24 6.49
C ARG A 235 -11.78 25.60 5.84
N VAL A 236 -11.87 25.50 4.51
CA VAL A 236 -13.12 25.77 3.78
C VAL A 236 -14.22 24.82 4.23
N ARG A 237 -13.93 23.52 4.32
CA ARG A 237 -14.92 22.53 4.79
C ARG A 237 -15.42 22.82 6.20
N ALA A 238 -14.51 23.14 7.13
CA ALA A 238 -14.89 23.48 8.50
C ALA A 238 -15.77 24.75 8.56
N LEU A 239 -15.50 25.75 7.72
CA LEU A 239 -16.33 26.94 7.62
C LEU A 239 -17.72 26.63 7.05
N SER A 240 -17.81 25.78 6.02
CA SER A 240 -19.10 25.34 5.46
C SER A 240 -19.94 24.55 6.46
N GLU A 241 -19.33 23.63 7.20
CA GLU A 241 -20.02 22.88 8.26
C GLU A 241 -20.55 23.82 9.36
N ARG A 242 -19.76 24.84 9.76
CA ARG A 242 -20.20 25.84 10.73
C ARG A 242 -21.30 26.75 10.19
N GLU A 243 -21.28 27.08 8.90
CA GLU A 243 -22.34 27.85 8.25
C GLU A 243 -23.68 27.10 8.28
N GLU A 244 -23.68 25.80 7.99
CA GLU A 244 -24.88 24.97 8.00
C GLU A 244 -25.47 24.86 9.41
N GLU A 245 -24.63 24.68 10.43
CA GLU A 245 -25.03 24.69 11.83
C GLU A 245 -25.70 26.01 12.23
N LEU A 246 -25.05 27.15 11.90
CA LEU A 246 -25.58 28.49 12.19
C LEU A 246 -26.90 28.75 11.45
N ARG A 247 -27.04 28.31 10.20
CA ARG A 247 -28.33 28.39 9.47
C ARG A 247 -29.44 27.63 10.20
N GLY A 248 -29.14 26.44 10.71
CA GLY A 248 -30.07 25.65 11.52
C GLY A 248 -30.46 26.35 12.83
N GLU A 249 -29.51 27.00 13.50
CA GLU A 249 -29.80 27.81 14.71
C GLU A 249 -30.68 29.02 14.40
N VAL A 250 -30.38 29.76 13.33
CA VAL A 250 -31.18 30.92 12.90
C VAL A 250 -32.61 30.52 12.58
N ALA A 251 -32.81 29.43 11.83
CA ALA A 251 -34.14 28.92 11.51
C ALA A 251 -34.96 28.59 12.77
N ARG A 252 -34.34 27.94 13.76
CA ARG A 252 -34.99 27.67 15.07
C ARG A 252 -35.35 28.94 15.83
N MET A 253 -34.45 29.93 15.84
CA MET A 253 -34.72 31.22 16.50
C MET A 253 -35.88 31.99 15.85
N GLU A 254 -36.00 31.92 14.52
CA GLU A 254 -37.13 32.52 13.80
C GLU A 254 -38.45 31.84 14.13
N GLU A 255 -38.45 30.50 14.25
CA GLU A 255 -39.62 29.72 14.66
C GLU A 255 -40.06 30.08 16.10
N ASP A 256 -39.10 30.09 17.04
CA ASP A 256 -39.35 30.46 18.43
C ASP A 256 -39.89 31.89 18.55
N ARG A 257 -39.39 32.82 17.73
CA ARG A 257 -39.88 34.20 17.68
C ARG A 257 -41.34 34.26 17.25
N LYS A 258 -41.72 33.56 16.17
CA LYS A 258 -43.12 33.51 15.69
C LYS A 258 -44.06 32.92 16.75
N ARG A 259 -43.66 31.81 17.39
CA ARG A 259 -44.44 31.19 18.49
C ARG A 259 -44.58 32.14 19.69
N LEU A 260 -43.51 32.85 20.05
CA LEU A 260 -43.54 33.82 21.14
C LEU A 260 -44.47 35.00 20.83
N GLU A 261 -44.48 35.50 19.59
CA GLU A 261 -45.36 36.59 19.15
C GLU A 261 -46.85 36.20 19.28
N ILE A 262 -47.23 35.01 18.81
CA ILE A 262 -48.60 34.48 18.97
C ILE A 262 -48.93 34.30 20.45
N THR A 263 -48.01 33.71 21.22
CA THR A 263 -48.21 33.48 22.67
C THR A 263 -48.44 34.79 23.41
N ARG A 264 -47.67 35.83 23.09
CA ARG A 264 -47.85 37.18 23.66
C ARG A 264 -49.19 37.78 23.31
N ALA A 265 -49.68 37.61 22.08
CA ALA A 265 -50.98 38.10 21.68
C ALA A 265 -52.11 37.39 22.44
N VAL A 266 -52.04 36.06 22.58
CA VAL A 266 -53.03 35.25 23.31
C VAL A 266 -53.03 35.57 24.81
N ALA A 267 -51.86 35.83 25.40
CA ALA A 267 -51.74 36.18 26.83
C ALA A 267 -52.47 37.47 27.22
N THR A 268 -52.89 38.29 26.25
CA THR A 268 -53.73 39.48 26.51
C THR A 268 -55.22 39.17 26.65
N GLU A 269 -55.60 37.88 26.60
CA GLU A 269 -57.00 37.41 26.62
C GLU A 269 -57.88 38.10 25.56
N PRO A 270 -57.46 38.15 24.28
CA PRO A 270 -58.17 38.90 23.27
C PRO A 270 -59.50 38.22 22.91
N LYS A 271 -60.51 39.03 22.56
CA LYS A 271 -61.73 38.53 21.91
C LYS A 271 -61.59 38.39 20.39
N LEU A 272 -60.60 39.06 19.81
CA LEU A 272 -60.25 39.05 18.39
C LEU A 272 -58.74 38.99 18.23
N LEU A 273 -58.26 38.03 17.45
CA LEU A 273 -56.86 37.89 17.05
C LEU A 273 -56.76 37.93 15.53
N MET A 274 -55.89 38.80 15.02
CA MET A 274 -55.62 38.93 13.59
C MET A 274 -54.24 38.34 13.30
N LEU A 275 -54.18 37.41 12.35
CA LEU A 275 -52.95 36.73 11.92
C LEU A 275 -52.69 37.07 10.46
N ASP A 276 -51.53 37.64 10.18
CA ASP A 276 -51.13 38.10 8.85
C ASP A 276 -49.93 37.28 8.35
N GLU A 277 -50.18 36.38 7.38
CA GLU A 277 -49.20 35.49 6.75
C GLU A 277 -48.31 34.69 7.74
N THR A 278 -48.86 34.38 8.91
CA THR A 278 -48.12 33.71 9.99
C THR A 278 -47.68 32.28 9.66
N MET A 279 -48.34 31.64 8.70
CA MET A 279 -48.10 30.26 8.26
C MET A 279 -47.13 30.17 7.08
N ALA A 280 -46.74 31.29 6.49
CA ALA A 280 -45.80 31.32 5.37
C ALA A 280 -44.41 30.83 5.78
N GLY A 281 -43.85 29.92 4.97
CA GLY A 281 -42.52 29.34 5.16
C GLY A 281 -42.43 28.24 6.22
N LEU A 282 -43.55 27.81 6.80
CA LEU A 282 -43.60 26.66 7.70
C LEU A 282 -43.53 25.35 6.90
N ASN A 283 -42.93 24.32 7.49
CA ASN A 283 -42.99 22.96 6.95
C ASN A 283 -44.36 22.30 7.25
N PRO A 284 -44.72 21.18 6.58
CA PRO A 284 -46.05 20.56 6.74
C PRO A 284 -46.44 20.18 8.18
N THR A 285 -45.45 19.81 9.02
CA THR A 285 -45.69 19.48 10.43
C THR A 285 -46.01 20.73 11.23
N GLU A 286 -45.22 21.79 11.04
CA GLU A 286 -45.41 23.10 11.68
C GLU A 286 -46.75 23.74 11.28
N THR A 287 -47.13 23.65 10.00
CA THR A 287 -48.43 24.11 9.51
C THR A 287 -49.57 23.44 10.27
N LYS A 288 -49.48 22.11 10.47
CA LYS A 288 -50.50 21.35 11.21
C LYS A 288 -50.57 21.78 12.69
N GLU A 289 -49.44 21.95 13.35
CA GLU A 289 -49.40 22.43 14.75
C GLU A 289 -50.04 23.82 14.89
N ALA A 290 -49.76 24.72 13.95
CA ALA A 290 -50.32 26.05 13.95
C ALA A 290 -51.84 26.05 13.67
N MET A 291 -52.32 25.17 12.78
CA MET A 291 -53.76 24.93 12.57
C MET A 291 -54.45 24.43 13.85
N GLU A 292 -53.83 23.48 14.57
CA GLU A 292 -54.36 22.97 15.84
C GLU A 292 -54.43 24.07 16.91
N LEU A 293 -53.44 24.98 16.94
CA LEU A 293 -53.47 26.14 17.83
C LEU A 293 -54.64 27.07 17.50
N CYS A 294 -54.85 27.40 16.23
CA CYS A 294 -55.99 28.22 15.79
C CYS A 294 -57.33 27.59 16.22
N LEU A 295 -57.50 26.28 16.04
CA LEU A 295 -58.71 25.56 16.48
C LEU A 295 -58.90 25.61 18.01
N LYS A 296 -57.82 25.47 18.78
CA LYS A 296 -57.87 25.60 20.25
C LYS A 296 -58.29 27.00 20.69
N LEU A 297 -57.71 28.05 20.10
CA LEU A 297 -58.04 29.45 20.40
C LEU A 297 -59.49 29.76 20.04
N ARG A 298 -59.95 29.28 18.89
CA ARG A 298 -61.37 29.34 18.51
C ARG A 298 -62.27 28.66 19.55
N GLY A 299 -61.89 27.46 20.02
CA GLY A 299 -62.64 26.73 21.04
C GLY A 299 -62.72 27.45 22.39
N GLN A 300 -61.82 28.40 22.66
CA GLN A 300 -61.85 29.28 23.83
C GLN A 300 -62.75 30.51 23.64
N GLY A 301 -63.40 30.66 22.48
CA GLY A 301 -64.28 31.78 22.16
C GLY A 301 -63.56 32.99 21.56
N ILE A 302 -62.31 32.85 21.12
CA ILE A 302 -61.55 33.91 20.45
C ILE A 302 -61.94 33.94 18.97
N THR A 303 -62.28 35.12 18.45
CA THR A 303 -62.51 35.32 17.01
C THR A 303 -61.16 35.42 16.29
N LEU A 304 -60.98 34.67 15.21
CA LEU A 304 -59.77 34.70 14.40
C LEU A 304 -60.06 35.33 13.03
N ILE A 305 -59.23 36.29 12.62
CA ILE A 305 -59.15 36.76 11.23
C ILE A 305 -57.76 36.39 10.73
N VAL A 306 -57.69 35.58 9.68
CA VAL A 306 -56.44 35.06 9.15
C VAL A 306 -56.30 35.48 7.70
N VAL A 307 -55.20 36.15 7.36
CA VAL A 307 -54.78 36.46 6.00
C VAL A 307 -53.72 35.46 5.61
N GLU A 308 -54.02 34.61 4.64
CA GLU A 308 -53.12 33.54 4.17
C GLU A 308 -53.28 33.27 2.68
N HIS A 309 -52.20 32.80 2.06
CA HIS A 309 -52.18 32.38 0.66
C HIS A 309 -52.10 30.86 0.50
N VAL A 310 -51.72 30.12 1.54
CA VAL A 310 -51.63 28.64 1.53
C VAL A 310 -53.02 28.04 1.73
N MET A 311 -53.77 27.87 0.64
CA MET A 311 -55.16 27.41 0.67
C MET A 311 -55.34 26.03 1.31
N GLU A 312 -54.40 25.10 1.07
CA GLU A 312 -54.44 23.75 1.66
C GLU A 312 -54.41 23.76 3.20
N ALA A 313 -53.74 24.75 3.79
CA ALA A 313 -53.63 24.89 5.24
C ALA A 313 -54.88 25.56 5.85
N ILE A 314 -55.41 26.59 5.20
CA ILE A 314 -56.46 27.43 5.80
C ILE A 314 -57.87 26.88 5.58
N MET A 315 -58.13 26.23 4.44
CA MET A 315 -59.47 25.73 4.10
C MET A 315 -60.07 24.76 5.14
N PRO A 316 -59.33 23.78 5.69
CA PRO A 316 -59.91 22.79 6.62
C PRO A 316 -60.34 23.37 7.97
N ILE A 317 -59.79 24.53 8.37
CA ILE A 317 -60.05 25.16 9.67
C ILE A 317 -60.93 26.41 9.58
N SER A 318 -61.28 26.83 8.37
CA SER A 318 -62.03 28.06 8.13
C SER A 318 -63.53 27.82 8.17
N ASP A 319 -64.26 28.60 8.96
CA ASP A 319 -65.73 28.59 8.90
C ASP A 319 -66.26 29.38 7.70
N LYS A 320 -65.53 30.42 7.31
CA LYS A 320 -65.89 31.36 6.27
C LYS A 320 -64.63 31.91 5.63
N VAL A 321 -64.63 31.98 4.31
CA VAL A 321 -63.52 32.50 3.50
C VAL A 321 -64.03 33.67 2.68
N ILE A 322 -63.24 34.75 2.62
CA ILE A 322 -63.50 35.94 1.82
C ILE A 322 -62.34 36.07 0.83
N VAL A 323 -62.65 36.11 -0.46
CA VAL A 323 -61.65 36.23 -1.52
C VAL A 323 -61.74 37.64 -2.12
N LEU A 324 -60.60 38.29 -2.21
CA LEU A 324 -60.44 39.62 -2.81
C LEU A 324 -59.56 39.49 -4.05
N ASP A 325 -59.90 40.16 -5.14
CA ASP A 325 -59.03 40.39 -6.30
C ASP A 325 -58.98 41.89 -6.59
N SER A 326 -57.77 42.44 -6.70
CA SER A 326 -57.55 43.85 -7.04
C SER A 326 -58.34 44.83 -6.16
N GLY A 327 -58.42 44.50 -4.86
CA GLY A 327 -59.14 45.28 -3.85
C GLY A 327 -60.68 45.14 -3.87
N LYS A 328 -61.23 44.27 -4.73
CA LYS A 328 -62.67 43.98 -4.78
C LYS A 328 -62.95 42.59 -4.27
N LYS A 329 -64.00 42.44 -3.46
CA LYS A 329 -64.49 41.13 -3.02
C LYS A 329 -65.11 40.40 -4.20
N ILE A 330 -64.54 39.25 -4.54
CA ILE A 330 -65.01 38.41 -5.65
C ILE A 330 -65.86 37.24 -5.17
N ALA A 331 -65.61 36.70 -3.97
CA ALA A 331 -66.39 35.61 -3.39
C ALA A 331 -66.38 35.67 -1.84
N GLU A 332 -67.42 35.09 -1.23
CA GLU A 332 -67.57 34.97 0.22
C GLU A 332 -68.48 33.78 0.55
N GLY A 333 -68.04 32.86 1.41
CA GLY A 333 -68.81 31.66 1.72
C GLY A 333 -68.04 30.63 2.53
N ALA A 334 -68.60 29.43 2.65
CA ALA A 334 -67.91 28.30 3.25
C ALA A 334 -66.75 27.86 2.33
N PRO A 335 -65.67 27.25 2.87
CA PRO A 335 -64.52 26.80 2.09
C PRO A 335 -64.89 25.96 0.86
N CYS A 336 -65.85 25.04 1.01
CA CYS A 336 -66.31 24.14 -0.04
C CYS A 336 -67.03 24.86 -1.20
N ASP A 337 -67.64 26.02 -0.92
CA ASP A 337 -68.31 26.83 -1.94
C ASP A 337 -67.29 27.71 -2.66
N ILE A 338 -66.31 28.25 -1.92
CA ILE A 338 -65.25 29.10 -2.48
C ILE A 338 -64.37 28.36 -3.48
N VAL A 339 -63.99 27.10 -3.20
CA VAL A 339 -63.16 26.32 -4.14
C VAL A 339 -63.88 25.95 -5.44
N LYS A 340 -65.21 26.08 -5.49
CA LYS A 340 -66.03 25.83 -6.69
C LYS A 340 -66.44 27.11 -7.42
N ASP A 341 -66.14 28.28 -6.85
CA ASP A 341 -66.50 29.56 -7.43
C ASP A 341 -65.64 29.84 -8.67
N GLU A 342 -66.28 29.97 -9.83
CA GLU A 342 -65.59 30.18 -11.11
C GLU A 342 -64.72 31.44 -11.14
N ALA A 343 -65.12 32.51 -10.42
CA ALA A 343 -64.33 33.73 -10.35
C ALA A 343 -63.07 33.53 -9.50
N VAL A 344 -63.16 32.74 -8.43
CA VAL A 344 -62.00 32.36 -7.59
C VAL A 344 -61.05 31.44 -8.34
N ILE A 345 -61.57 30.42 -9.03
CA ILE A 345 -60.74 29.49 -9.82
C ILE A 345 -59.95 30.26 -10.88
N LYS A 346 -60.62 31.14 -11.63
CA LYS A 346 -60.01 31.94 -12.68
C LYS A 346 -58.98 32.95 -12.15
N ALA A 347 -59.19 33.51 -10.97
CA ALA A 347 -58.31 34.52 -10.39
C ALA A 347 -57.12 33.93 -9.61
N TYR A 348 -57.27 32.77 -8.96
CA TYR A 348 -56.30 32.29 -7.97
C TYR A 348 -55.89 30.81 -8.09
N LEU A 349 -56.76 29.89 -8.53
CA LEU A 349 -56.49 28.45 -8.42
C LEU A 349 -56.05 27.79 -9.75
N GLY A 350 -56.47 28.34 -10.90
CA GLY A 350 -56.23 27.75 -12.24
C GLY A 350 -57.12 26.54 -12.54
N ASP A 351 -57.28 26.20 -13.83
CA ASP A 351 -58.26 25.20 -14.32
C ASP A 351 -58.00 23.76 -13.83
N ASP A 352 -56.82 23.46 -13.26
CA ASP A 352 -56.40 22.13 -12.82
C ASP A 352 -56.53 21.87 -11.30
N TYR A 353 -57.09 22.82 -10.53
CA TYR A 353 -57.15 22.68 -9.06
C TYR A 353 -58.24 21.70 -8.61
N ASN A 354 -57.83 20.47 -8.27
CA ASN A 354 -58.71 19.39 -7.83
C ASN A 354 -58.82 19.37 -6.30
N ALA A 355 -59.57 20.30 -5.72
CA ALA A 355 -59.76 20.40 -4.27
C ALA A 355 -60.52 19.18 -3.72
N LYS A 356 -59.91 18.44 -2.78
CA LYS A 356 -60.64 17.48 -1.94
C LYS A 356 -61.22 18.24 -0.75
N CYS A 357 -62.51 18.50 -0.78
CA CYS A 357 -63.26 19.04 0.36
C CYS A 357 -63.40 18.02 1.48
#